data_AF-A0AAW2G7K1-F1
#
_entry.id   AF-A0AAW2G7K1-F1
#
_cell.length_a   1.000
_cell.length_b   1.000
_cell.length_c   1.000
_cell.angle_alpha   90.00
_cell.angle_beta   90.00
_cell.angle_gamma   90.00
#
_symmetry.space_group_name_H-M   'P 1'
#
loop_
_entity.id
_entity.type
_entity.pdbx_description
1 polymer ?
#
loop_
_entity_poly.entity_id
_entity_poly.type
_entity_poly.pdbx_seq_one_letter_code
_entity_poly.pdbx_strand_id
1 'polypeptide(L)'
;MIQRYLALPTLKSARRALWCFMTGVIMLIGICGYAGMLIYAWYHDCDPLTTKLARAKDQLLPLLVMNVLGDFPGLPGLFVAGIFSAALSSLSTGLNSMAAVVLQDFVKPFIKTPFTHKNADIFMKLTVVILGTICAALVFVVEQAGTHVLQLSISLGAITNGPSFGIFNMGMLLPWINAKGALIGGIAGLTFMGWLGLSAEAAISAGQIKFDTKPVTTEGCTYSFPQVENLLLSVPPDSFSNNGEEPWALYRLSYLWYTMTGALVTVIVSLIVTLITSEDVEKLDPMLVAPFVRKYLKSSKKNADAELQQLKVAKSNEKVATCIINEDDKLLSEETSCSQHDVINK
;
A
#
# COMPACT_ATOMS: atom_id res chain seq x y z
N MET A 1 8.66 -5.03 6.24
CA MET A 1 9.70 -4.03 6.60
C MET A 1 9.57 -3.49 8.02
N ILE A 2 8.37 -3.13 8.50
CA ILE A 2 8.16 -2.58 9.86
C ILE A 2 8.79 -3.46 10.96
N GLN A 3 8.62 -4.77 10.89
CA GLN A 3 9.23 -5.73 11.84
C GLN A 3 10.75 -5.56 11.99
N ARG A 4 11.48 -5.24 10.90
CA ARG A 4 12.94 -5.02 10.95
C ARG A 4 13.30 -3.73 11.69
N TYR A 5 12.45 -2.69 11.59
CA TYR A 5 12.68 -1.45 12.33
C TYR A 5 12.42 -1.61 13.83
N LEU A 6 11.45 -2.44 14.21
CA LEU A 6 11.14 -2.74 15.62
C LEU A 6 12.19 -3.63 16.29
N ALA A 7 12.95 -4.41 15.52
CA ALA A 7 14.04 -5.23 16.03
C ALA A 7 15.32 -4.42 16.34
N LEU A 8 15.37 -3.13 15.99
CA LEU A 8 16.53 -2.28 16.25
C LEU A 8 16.47 -1.70 17.67
N PRO A 9 17.62 -1.59 18.37
CA PRO A 9 17.66 -1.19 19.78
C PRO A 9 17.33 0.29 20.01
N THR A 10 17.45 1.15 18.99
CA THR A 10 17.22 2.59 19.13
C THR A 10 16.51 3.20 17.91
N LEU A 11 15.73 4.26 18.15
CA LEU A 11 15.09 5.05 17.09
C LEU A 11 16.11 5.69 16.13
N LYS A 12 17.29 6.06 16.62
CA LYS A 12 18.36 6.63 15.79
C LYS A 12 18.88 5.60 14.79
N SER A 13 19.04 4.34 15.22
CA SER A 13 19.40 3.23 14.33
C SER A 13 18.31 2.95 13.30
N ALA A 14 17.04 2.95 13.72
CA ALA A 14 15.92 2.76 12.80
C ALA A 14 15.85 3.86 11.73
N ARG A 15 16.07 5.13 12.10
CA ARG A 15 16.11 6.25 11.14
C ARG A 15 17.28 6.13 10.16
N ARG A 16 18.46 5.74 10.62
CA ARG A 16 19.62 5.48 9.74
C ARG A 16 19.32 4.34 8.76
N ALA A 17 18.76 3.24 9.24
CA ALA A 17 18.36 2.12 8.39
C ALA A 17 17.33 2.54 7.34
N LEU A 18 16.36 3.39 7.70
CA LEU A 18 15.39 3.94 6.76
C LEU A 18 16.06 4.79 5.66
N TRP A 19 16.97 5.70 6.01
CA TRP A 19 17.69 6.51 5.02
C TRP A 19 18.57 5.66 4.09
N CYS A 20 19.25 4.63 4.63
CA CYS A 20 20.01 3.68 3.82
C CYS A 20 19.08 2.92 2.86
N PHE A 21 17.92 2.47 3.34
CA PHE A 21 16.94 1.78 2.52
C PHE A 21 16.41 2.68 1.39
N MET A 22 16.02 3.92 1.69
CA MET A 22 15.54 4.87 0.69
C MET A 22 16.59 5.14 -0.39
N THR A 23 17.84 5.40 0.02
CA THR A 23 18.94 5.65 -0.91
C THR A 23 19.23 4.43 -1.78
N GLY A 24 19.26 3.24 -1.17
CA GLY A 24 19.49 1.98 -1.88
C GLY A 24 18.40 1.67 -2.89
N VAL A 25 17.13 1.90 -2.55
CA VAL A 25 16.00 1.69 -3.47
C VAL A 25 16.05 2.66 -4.65
N ILE A 26 16.32 3.96 -4.40
CA ILE A 26 16.44 4.96 -5.48
C ILE A 26 17.58 4.60 -6.43
N MET A 27 18.75 4.25 -5.88
CA MET A 27 19.91 3.83 -6.67
C MET A 27 19.59 2.57 -7.49
N LEU A 28 18.97 1.56 -6.88
CA LEU A 28 18.60 0.31 -7.55
C LEU A 28 17.61 0.55 -8.70
N ILE A 29 16.56 1.34 -8.47
CA ILE A 29 15.57 1.68 -9.51
C ILE A 29 16.26 2.44 -10.66
N GLY A 30 17.16 3.37 -10.35
CA GLY A 30 17.94 4.09 -11.35
C GLY A 30 18.79 3.16 -12.21
N ILE A 31 19.48 2.20 -11.59
CA ILE A 31 20.28 1.19 -12.31
C ILE A 31 19.40 0.28 -13.18
N CYS A 32 18.26 -0.19 -12.66
CA CYS A 32 17.32 -0.99 -13.44
C CYS A 32 16.75 -0.22 -14.65
N GLY A 33 16.43 1.06 -14.46
CA GLY A 33 15.98 1.94 -15.55
C GLY A 33 17.06 2.14 -16.61
N TYR A 34 18.31 2.36 -16.20
CA TYR A 34 19.45 2.45 -17.10
C TYR A 34 19.69 1.14 -17.87
N ALA A 35 19.62 -0.01 -17.19
CA ALA A 35 19.73 -1.32 -17.82
C ALA A 35 18.65 -1.53 -18.89
N GLY A 36 17.40 -1.11 -18.65
CA GLY A 36 16.33 -1.14 -19.65
C GLY A 36 16.64 -0.31 -20.90
N MET A 37 17.21 0.89 -20.74
CA MET A 37 17.66 1.71 -21.87
C MET A 37 18.82 1.06 -22.63
N LEU A 38 19.77 0.44 -21.92
CA LEU A 38 20.90 -0.26 -22.53
C LEU A 38 20.45 -1.45 -23.37
N ILE A 39 19.51 -2.26 -22.87
CA ILE A 39 18.89 -3.36 -23.61
C ILE A 39 18.26 -2.84 -24.91
N TYR A 40 17.49 -1.75 -24.82
CA TYR A 40 16.89 -1.14 -26.00
C TYR A 40 17.94 -0.67 -27.00
N ALA A 41 18.98 0.02 -26.55
CA ALA A 41 20.06 0.50 -27.43
C ALA A 41 20.82 -0.65 -28.12
N TRP A 42 20.97 -1.79 -27.45
CA TRP A 42 21.65 -2.97 -27.99
C TRP A 42 20.80 -3.76 -28.99
N TYR A 43 19.51 -3.94 -28.68
CA TYR A 43 18.59 -4.76 -29.48
C TYR A 43 17.65 -3.96 -30.39
N HIS A 44 17.90 -2.66 -30.59
CA HIS A 44 17.08 -1.82 -31.45
C HIS A 44 17.03 -2.35 -32.89
N ASP A 45 18.21 -2.71 -33.43
CA ASP A 45 18.36 -3.07 -34.84
C ASP A 45 18.07 -4.57 -35.11
N CYS A 46 18.19 -5.39 -34.06
CA CYS A 46 17.87 -6.81 -34.08
C CYS A 46 17.13 -7.20 -32.80
N ASP A 47 15.80 -7.25 -32.89
CA ASP A 47 14.95 -7.62 -31.75
C ASP A 47 14.92 -9.15 -31.51
N PRO A 48 15.45 -9.63 -30.36
CA PRO A 48 15.44 -11.04 -30.00
C PRO A 48 14.03 -11.56 -29.66
N LEU A 49 13.04 -10.69 -29.38
CA LEU A 49 11.66 -11.12 -29.14
C LEU A 49 10.96 -11.50 -30.44
N THR A 50 11.00 -10.62 -31.44
CA THR A 50 10.35 -10.85 -32.74
C THR A 50 10.96 -12.05 -33.47
N THR A 51 12.27 -12.23 -33.35
CA THR A 51 12.97 -13.39 -33.91
C THR A 51 12.79 -14.69 -33.12
N LYS A 52 12.07 -14.66 -31.99
CA LYS A 52 11.85 -15.78 -31.06
C LYS A 52 13.11 -16.35 -30.41
N LEU A 53 14.21 -15.59 -30.38
CA LEU A 53 15.39 -15.94 -29.62
C LEU A 53 15.14 -15.84 -28.10
N ALA A 54 14.33 -14.85 -27.69
CA ALA A 54 13.81 -14.72 -26.34
C ALA A 54 12.29 -14.95 -26.33
N ARG A 55 11.80 -15.77 -25.39
CA ARG A 55 10.35 -16.07 -25.27
C ARG A 55 9.60 -15.00 -24.50
N ALA A 56 10.28 -14.30 -23.60
CA ALA A 56 9.70 -13.29 -22.72
C ALA A 56 10.62 -12.07 -22.56
N LYS A 57 10.02 -10.90 -22.28
CA LYS A 57 10.74 -9.64 -22.05
C LYS A 57 11.75 -9.74 -20.91
N ASP A 58 11.43 -10.51 -19.86
CA ASP A 58 12.29 -10.68 -18.69
C ASP A 58 13.61 -11.41 -18.99
N GLN A 59 13.69 -12.13 -20.12
CA GLN A 59 14.89 -12.85 -20.55
C GLN A 59 15.91 -11.95 -21.27
N LEU A 60 15.52 -10.73 -21.65
CA LEU A 60 16.38 -9.81 -22.40
C LEU A 60 17.66 -9.43 -21.65
N LEU A 61 17.55 -9.15 -20.34
CA LEU A 61 18.70 -8.75 -19.55
C LEU A 61 19.71 -9.91 -19.36
N PRO A 62 19.28 -11.12 -18.96
CA PRO A 62 20.17 -12.29 -18.97
C PRO A 62 20.79 -12.57 -20.35
N LEU A 63 20.02 -12.42 -21.44
CA LEU A 63 20.51 -12.61 -22.80
C LEU A 63 21.62 -11.60 -23.15
N LEU A 64 21.44 -10.34 -22.78
CA LEU A 64 22.45 -9.29 -22.96
C LEU A 64 23.74 -9.62 -22.20
N VAL A 65 23.62 -10.06 -20.94
CA VAL A 65 24.76 -10.47 -20.11
C VAL A 65 25.49 -11.65 -20.74
N MET A 66 24.77 -12.66 -21.25
CA MET A 66 25.38 -13.77 -21.96
C MET A 66 26.10 -13.33 -23.24
N ASN A 67 25.53 -12.40 -24.00
CA ASN A 67 26.13 -11.90 -25.24
C ASN A 67 27.38 -11.05 -25.00
N VAL A 68 27.41 -10.24 -23.93
CA VAL A 68 28.52 -9.30 -23.67
C VAL A 68 29.61 -9.92 -22.81
N LEU A 69 29.25 -10.76 -21.83
CA LEU A 69 30.18 -11.34 -20.86
C LEU A 69 30.40 -12.85 -21.07
N GLY A 70 29.86 -13.43 -22.14
CA GLY A 70 30.00 -14.86 -22.47
C GLY A 70 31.44 -15.31 -22.65
N ASP A 71 32.31 -14.42 -23.13
CA ASP A 71 33.75 -14.69 -23.32
C ASP A 71 34.50 -14.87 -22.00
N PHE A 72 33.94 -14.38 -20.89
CA PHE A 72 34.53 -14.49 -19.55
C PHE A 72 33.83 -15.60 -18.76
N PRO A 73 34.43 -16.81 -18.68
CA PRO A 73 33.80 -17.93 -18.02
C PRO A 73 33.51 -17.60 -16.55
N GLY A 74 32.27 -17.86 -16.12
CA GLY A 74 31.82 -17.66 -14.74
C GLY A 74 31.11 -16.33 -14.46
N LEU A 75 31.36 -15.26 -15.23
CA LEU A 75 30.68 -13.96 -15.00
C LEU A 75 29.17 -14.02 -15.24
N PRO A 76 28.66 -14.62 -16.33
CA PRO A 76 27.22 -14.75 -16.49
C PRO A 76 26.58 -15.64 -15.41
N GLY A 77 27.29 -16.68 -14.96
CA GLY A 77 26.86 -17.52 -13.85
C GLY A 77 26.77 -16.76 -12.52
N LEU A 78 27.76 -15.90 -12.23
CA LEU A 78 27.75 -15.03 -11.05
C LEU A 78 26.57 -14.04 -11.09
N PHE A 79 26.27 -13.48 -12.26
CA PHE A 79 25.13 -12.59 -12.45
C PHE A 79 23.81 -13.31 -12.15
N VAL A 80 23.59 -14.48 -12.74
CA VAL A 80 22.38 -15.29 -12.51
C VAL A 80 22.27 -15.73 -11.04
N ALA A 81 23.38 -16.13 -10.41
CA ALA A 81 23.41 -16.45 -8.98
C ALA A 81 23.01 -15.26 -8.10
N GLY A 82 23.44 -14.04 -8.45
CA GLY A 82 23.04 -12.80 -7.78
C GLY A 82 21.53 -12.55 -7.86
N ILE A 83 20.92 -12.74 -9.03
CA ILE A 83 19.48 -12.62 -9.22
C ILE A 83 18.72 -13.61 -8.34
N PHE A 84 19.11 -14.89 -8.36
CA PHE A 84 18.47 -15.91 -7.52
C PHE A 84 18.63 -15.60 -6.03
N SER A 85 19.82 -15.15 -5.60
CA SER A 85 20.05 -14.75 -4.21
C SER A 85 19.13 -13.60 -3.77
N ALA A 86 18.98 -12.56 -4.61
CA ALA A 86 18.09 -11.44 -4.34
C ALA A 86 16.61 -11.84 -4.29
N ALA A 87 16.17 -12.69 -5.22
CA ALA A 87 14.81 -13.22 -5.28
C ALA A 87 14.49 -14.07 -4.03
N LEU A 88 15.38 -15.00 -3.67
CA LEU A 88 15.23 -15.87 -2.49
C LEU A 88 15.23 -15.08 -1.18
N SER A 89 16.05 -14.02 -1.07
CA SER A 89 16.06 -13.13 0.11
C SER A 89 14.72 -12.42 0.31
N SER A 90 14.12 -11.95 -0.78
CA SER A 90 12.80 -11.29 -0.76
C SER A 90 11.69 -12.29 -0.43
N LEU A 91 11.71 -13.46 -1.08
CA LEU A 91 10.74 -14.54 -0.85
C LEU A 91 10.79 -15.05 0.59
N SER A 92 11.98 -15.29 1.14
CA SER A 92 12.16 -15.71 2.53
C SER A 92 11.58 -14.68 3.51
N THR A 93 11.85 -13.38 3.28
CA THR A 93 11.30 -12.31 4.11
C THR A 93 9.78 -12.22 4.01
N GLY A 94 9.23 -12.39 2.80
CA GLY A 94 7.79 -12.41 2.56
C GLY A 94 7.08 -13.56 3.27
N LEU A 95 7.54 -14.80 3.05
CA LEU A 95 6.98 -16.00 3.69
C LEU A 95 7.05 -15.92 5.22
N ASN A 96 8.18 -15.49 5.78
CA ASN A 96 8.34 -15.33 7.22
C ASN A 96 7.37 -14.27 7.80
N SER A 97 7.19 -13.15 7.08
CA SER A 97 6.25 -12.10 7.53
C SER A 97 4.81 -12.59 7.47
N MET A 98 4.42 -13.32 6.41
CA MET A 98 3.08 -13.88 6.27
C MET A 98 2.80 -14.94 7.34
N ALA A 99 3.75 -15.82 7.63
CA ALA A 99 3.62 -16.79 8.72
C ALA A 99 3.41 -16.08 10.08
N ALA A 100 4.12 -14.99 10.32
CA ALA A 100 3.96 -14.19 11.54
C ALA A 100 2.56 -13.56 11.63
N VAL A 101 2.04 -13.03 10.52
CA VAL A 101 0.66 -12.50 10.42
C VAL A 101 -0.37 -13.59 10.66
N VAL A 102 -0.23 -14.77 10.05
CA VAL A 102 -1.13 -15.91 10.28
C VAL A 102 -1.15 -16.28 11.77
N LEU A 103 0.01 -16.38 12.41
CA LEU A 103 0.09 -16.72 13.83
C LEU A 103 -0.51 -15.62 14.73
N GLN A 104 -0.13 -14.36 14.55
CA GLN A 104 -0.49 -13.27 15.47
C GLN A 104 -1.91 -12.77 15.26
N ASP A 105 -2.37 -12.71 14.01
CA ASP A 105 -3.64 -12.05 13.67
C ASP A 105 -4.78 -13.06 13.45
N PHE A 106 -4.50 -14.28 12.98
CA PHE A 106 -5.54 -15.27 12.67
C PHE A 106 -5.62 -16.45 13.64
N VAL A 107 -4.56 -16.72 14.40
CA VAL A 107 -4.51 -17.90 15.28
C VAL A 107 -4.59 -17.51 16.74
N LYS A 108 -3.68 -16.65 17.21
CA LYS A 108 -3.64 -16.22 18.62
C LYS A 108 -4.94 -15.59 19.13
N PRO A 109 -5.67 -14.75 18.37
CA PRO A 109 -6.90 -14.14 18.88
C PRO A 109 -8.02 -15.15 19.13
N PHE A 110 -7.99 -16.31 18.47
CA PHE A 110 -9.02 -17.34 18.55
C PHE A 110 -8.67 -18.49 19.51
N ILE A 111 -7.40 -18.61 19.91
CA ILE A 111 -6.94 -19.65 20.82
C ILE A 111 -6.82 -19.09 22.24
N LYS A 112 -7.51 -19.74 23.19
CA LYS A 112 -7.48 -19.36 24.61
C LYS A 112 -6.20 -19.81 25.34
N THR A 113 -5.49 -20.80 24.81
CA THR A 113 -4.26 -21.33 25.38
C THR A 113 -3.02 -20.64 24.79
N PRO A 114 -2.11 -20.11 25.63
CA PRO A 114 -0.90 -19.49 25.11
C PRO A 114 0.00 -20.55 24.45
N PHE A 115 0.53 -20.24 23.27
CA PHE A 115 1.51 -21.11 22.64
C PHE A 115 2.79 -21.20 23.47
N THR A 116 3.25 -22.43 23.73
CA THR A 116 4.64 -22.67 24.11
C THR A 116 5.57 -22.22 23.00
N HIS A 117 6.74 -21.66 23.33
CA HIS A 117 7.74 -21.20 22.36
C HIS A 117 8.05 -22.23 21.26
N LYS A 118 8.17 -23.51 21.64
CA LYS A 118 8.42 -24.62 20.69
C LYS A 118 7.26 -24.83 19.70
N ASN A 119 6.02 -24.76 20.19
CA ASN A 119 4.84 -24.98 19.34
C ASN A 119 4.63 -23.81 18.38
N ALA A 120 4.91 -22.58 18.81
CA ALA A 120 4.87 -21.41 17.94
C ALA A 120 5.92 -21.49 16.82
N ASP A 121 7.15 -21.94 17.12
CA ASP A 121 8.21 -22.11 16.12
C ASP A 121 7.87 -23.20 15.09
N ILE A 122 7.37 -24.35 15.54
CA ILE A 122 6.91 -25.43 14.66
C ILE A 122 5.76 -24.94 13.77
N PHE A 123 4.80 -24.22 14.34
CA PHE A 123 3.67 -23.66 13.58
C PHE A 123 4.16 -22.69 12.50
N MET A 124 5.03 -21.75 12.85
CA MET A 124 5.63 -20.80 11.91
C MET A 124 6.33 -21.51 10.74
N LYS A 125 7.16 -22.51 11.04
CA LYS A 125 7.87 -23.30 10.02
C LYS A 125 6.90 -24.06 9.10
N LEU A 126 5.87 -24.68 9.68
CA LEU A 126 4.84 -25.40 8.91
C LEU A 126 4.08 -24.44 8.00
N THR A 127 3.67 -23.26 8.50
CA THR A 127 3.01 -22.23 7.70
C THR A 127 3.89 -21.76 6.54
N VAL A 128 5.20 -21.55 6.76
CA VAL A 128 6.13 -21.20 5.69
C VAL A 128 6.21 -22.29 4.62
N VAL A 129 6.26 -23.57 5.00
CA VAL A 129 6.27 -24.68 4.05
C VAL A 129 4.98 -24.70 3.23
N ILE A 130 3.81 -24.59 3.87
CA ILE A 130 2.51 -24.60 3.19
C ILE A 130 2.37 -23.39 2.24
N LEU A 131 2.71 -22.19 2.68
CA LEU A 131 2.67 -21.01 1.81
C LEU A 131 3.66 -21.12 0.66
N GLY A 132 4.86 -21.68 0.92
CA GLY A 132 5.86 -21.93 -0.10
C GLY A 132 5.40 -22.93 -1.16
N THR A 133 4.72 -24.01 -0.78
CA THR A 133 4.17 -24.98 -1.74
C THR A 133 3.03 -24.38 -2.57
N ILE A 134 2.17 -23.56 -1.96
CA ILE A 134 1.13 -22.80 -2.69
C ILE A 134 1.77 -21.85 -3.69
N CYS A 135 2.79 -21.08 -3.28
CA CYS A 135 3.54 -20.20 -4.18
C CYS A 135 4.14 -20.96 -5.36
N ALA A 136 4.73 -22.15 -5.11
CA ALA A 136 5.29 -22.99 -6.18
C ALA A 136 4.20 -23.49 -7.15
N ALA A 137 3.02 -23.87 -6.65
CA ALA A 137 1.90 -24.27 -7.49
C ALA A 137 1.36 -23.11 -8.36
N LEU A 138 1.34 -21.88 -7.81
CA LEU A 138 0.89 -20.70 -8.55
C LEU A 138 1.82 -20.30 -9.71
N VAL A 139 3.08 -20.76 -9.73
CA VAL A 139 4.00 -20.51 -10.85
C VAL A 139 3.43 -21.03 -12.17
N PHE A 140 2.76 -22.18 -12.17
CA PHE A 140 2.15 -22.75 -13.39
C PHE A 140 1.02 -21.87 -13.95
N VAL A 141 0.37 -21.08 -13.10
CA VAL A 141 -0.67 -20.12 -13.53
C VAL A 141 0.00 -18.87 -14.10
N VAL A 142 1.03 -18.35 -13.43
CA VAL A 142 1.75 -17.15 -13.87
C VAL A 142 2.51 -17.37 -15.17
N GLU A 143 3.00 -18.59 -15.44
CA GLU A 143 3.64 -18.93 -16.72
C GLU A 143 2.69 -18.73 -17.92
N GLN A 144 1.38 -18.93 -17.73
CA GLN A 144 0.37 -18.69 -18.76
C GLN A 144 0.09 -17.20 -19.00
N ALA A 145 0.41 -16.32 -18.05
CA ALA A 145 0.21 -14.87 -18.16
C ALA A 145 1.19 -14.17 -19.13
N GLY A 146 2.16 -14.90 -19.69
CA GLY A 146 2.97 -14.45 -20.83
C GLY A 146 3.90 -13.27 -20.51
N THR A 147 3.93 -12.26 -21.39
CA THR A 147 4.96 -11.18 -21.37
C THR A 147 4.62 -9.98 -20.48
N HIS A 148 3.54 -10.04 -19.68
CA HIS A 148 3.03 -8.94 -18.87
C HIS A 148 3.17 -9.16 -17.35
N VAL A 149 4.06 -10.06 -16.93
CA VAL A 149 4.24 -10.47 -15.51
C VAL A 149 4.54 -9.28 -14.59
N LEU A 150 5.39 -8.33 -15.03
CA LEU A 150 5.70 -7.13 -14.26
C LEU A 150 4.45 -6.29 -13.98
N GLN A 151 3.64 -6.05 -15.02
CA GLN A 151 2.41 -5.28 -14.91
C GLN A 151 1.42 -5.99 -14.00
N LEU A 152 1.18 -7.28 -14.22
CA LEU A 152 0.32 -8.11 -13.37
C LEU A 152 0.73 -8.02 -11.89
N SER A 153 2.04 -8.11 -11.61
CA SER A 153 2.57 -8.06 -10.25
C SER A 153 2.32 -6.71 -9.57
N ILE A 154 2.53 -5.61 -10.30
CA ILE A 154 2.32 -4.26 -9.76
C ILE A 154 0.82 -3.99 -9.59
N SER A 155 -0.02 -4.36 -10.57
CA SER A 155 -1.47 -4.23 -10.52
C SER A 155 -2.06 -4.98 -9.32
N LEU A 156 -1.76 -6.28 -9.17
CA LEU A 156 -2.25 -7.11 -8.07
C LEU A 156 -1.74 -6.60 -6.72
N GLY A 157 -0.48 -6.19 -6.65
CA GLY A 157 0.08 -5.57 -5.45
C GLY A 157 -0.64 -4.28 -5.08
N ALA A 158 -1.01 -3.44 -6.05
CA ALA A 158 -1.66 -2.17 -5.81
C ALA A 158 -3.08 -2.32 -5.23
N ILE A 159 -3.78 -3.43 -5.50
CA ILE A 159 -5.13 -3.70 -4.97
C ILE A 159 -5.16 -3.62 -3.45
N THR A 160 -4.17 -4.22 -2.78
CA THR A 160 -4.10 -4.24 -1.32
C THR A 160 -3.27 -3.07 -0.78
N ASN A 161 -2.18 -2.70 -1.46
CA ASN A 161 -1.29 -1.64 -0.99
C ASN A 161 -1.95 -0.26 -1.05
N GLY A 162 -2.80 0.03 -2.04
CA GLY A 162 -3.49 1.33 -2.17
C GLY A 162 -4.39 1.63 -0.97
N PRO A 163 -5.41 0.81 -0.68
CA PRO A 163 -6.28 0.99 0.48
C PRO A 163 -5.52 0.98 1.81
N SER A 164 -4.54 0.07 1.97
CA SER A 164 -3.70 0.02 3.18
C SER A 164 -2.94 1.33 3.39
N PHE A 165 -2.34 1.86 2.32
CA PHE A 165 -1.67 3.16 2.35
C PHE A 165 -2.65 4.28 2.71
N GLY A 166 -3.85 4.28 2.13
CA GLY A 166 -4.94 5.21 2.48
C GLY A 166 -5.27 5.18 3.98
N ILE A 167 -5.51 3.98 4.54
CA ILE A 167 -5.83 3.77 5.96
C ILE A 167 -4.72 4.25 6.88
N PHE A 168 -3.48 3.88 6.61
CA PHE A 168 -2.35 4.31 7.44
C PHE A 168 -2.14 5.82 7.38
N ASN A 169 -2.20 6.45 6.20
CA ASN A 169 -2.03 7.89 6.09
C ASN A 169 -3.16 8.64 6.79
N MET A 170 -4.41 8.25 6.57
CA MET A 170 -5.54 8.93 7.18
C MET A 170 -5.55 8.76 8.71
N GLY A 171 -5.20 7.58 9.23
CA GLY A 171 -5.07 7.35 10.67
C GLY A 171 -3.97 8.16 11.34
N MET A 172 -2.87 8.45 10.62
CA MET A 172 -1.77 9.29 11.14
C MET A 172 -2.00 10.79 10.98
N LEU A 173 -2.71 11.21 9.91
CA LEU A 173 -2.81 12.62 9.50
C LEU A 173 -4.15 13.27 9.87
N LEU A 174 -5.23 12.49 9.96
CA LEU A 174 -6.60 12.99 10.12
C LEU A 174 -7.16 12.48 11.45
N PRO A 175 -7.06 13.28 12.53
CA PRO A 175 -7.48 12.86 13.88
C PRO A 175 -9.00 12.74 14.02
N TRP A 176 -9.75 13.24 13.05
CA TRP A 176 -11.22 13.27 13.02
C TRP A 176 -11.83 11.99 12.44
N ILE A 177 -11.03 11.05 11.94
CA ILE A 177 -11.53 9.85 11.27
C ILE A 177 -11.90 8.77 12.27
N ASN A 178 -13.11 8.23 12.08
CA ASN A 178 -13.67 7.22 12.95
C ASN A 178 -13.29 5.81 12.48
N ALA A 179 -13.20 4.86 13.43
CA ALA A 179 -12.83 3.48 13.13
C ALA A 179 -13.78 2.82 12.11
N LYS A 180 -15.09 3.11 12.20
CA LYS A 180 -16.10 2.65 11.24
C LYS A 180 -15.86 3.22 9.84
N GLY A 181 -15.54 4.52 9.75
CA GLY A 181 -15.21 5.19 8.49
C GLY A 181 -13.94 4.61 7.85
N ALA A 182 -12.93 4.33 8.66
CA ALA A 182 -11.69 3.69 8.21
C ALA A 182 -11.94 2.27 7.67
N LEU A 183 -12.75 1.47 8.36
CA LEU A 183 -13.09 0.11 7.93
C LEU A 183 -13.90 0.11 6.62
N ILE A 184 -14.96 0.92 6.55
CA ILE A 184 -15.84 0.98 5.37
C ILE A 184 -15.08 1.50 4.15
N GLY A 185 -14.29 2.58 4.29
CA GLY A 185 -13.48 3.08 3.18
C GLY A 185 -12.35 2.13 2.77
N GLY A 186 -11.81 1.35 3.72
CA GLY A 186 -10.87 0.27 3.44
C GLY A 186 -11.48 -0.82 2.56
N ILE A 187 -12.67 -1.32 2.93
CA ILE A 187 -13.40 -2.33 2.16
C ILE A 187 -13.80 -1.77 0.79
N ALA A 188 -14.36 -0.55 0.74
CA ALA A 188 -14.75 0.08 -0.52
C ALA A 188 -13.57 0.28 -1.47
N GLY A 189 -12.42 0.74 -0.97
CA GLY A 189 -11.20 0.86 -1.76
C GLY A 189 -10.67 -0.48 -2.26
N LEU A 190 -10.70 -1.52 -1.41
CA LEU A 190 -10.30 -2.88 -1.80
C LEU A 190 -11.21 -3.44 -2.90
N THR A 191 -12.53 -3.28 -2.76
CA THR A 191 -13.50 -3.71 -3.78
C THR A 191 -13.34 -2.93 -5.07
N PHE A 192 -13.21 -1.61 -5.00
CA PHE A 192 -13.01 -0.77 -6.18
C PHE A 192 -11.71 -1.11 -6.92
N MET A 193 -10.61 -1.25 -6.19
CA MET A 193 -9.32 -1.61 -6.79
C MET A 193 -9.31 -3.06 -7.28
N GLY A 194 -9.98 -3.97 -6.59
CA GLY A 194 -10.17 -5.35 -7.04
C GLY A 194 -10.91 -5.40 -8.38
N TRP A 195 -12.01 -4.65 -8.49
CA TRP A 195 -12.73 -4.47 -9.76
C TRP A 195 -11.82 -3.85 -10.83
N LEU A 196 -11.25 -2.67 -10.57
CA LEU A 196 -10.43 -1.95 -11.55
C LEU A 196 -9.22 -2.78 -12.03
N GLY A 197 -8.49 -3.38 -11.11
CA GLY A 197 -7.29 -4.17 -11.39
C GLY A 197 -7.62 -5.45 -12.18
N LEU A 198 -8.59 -6.24 -11.71
CA LEU A 198 -8.95 -7.49 -12.40
C LEU A 198 -9.60 -7.24 -13.76
N SER A 199 -10.46 -6.21 -13.88
CA SER A 199 -11.07 -5.84 -15.17
C SER A 199 -10.03 -5.32 -16.16
N ALA A 200 -9.03 -4.55 -15.71
CA ALA A 200 -7.95 -4.09 -16.59
C ALA A 200 -7.09 -5.27 -17.08
N GLU A 201 -6.70 -6.20 -16.20
CA GLU A 201 -5.93 -7.39 -16.59
C GLU A 201 -6.76 -8.33 -17.49
N ALA A 202 -8.07 -8.45 -17.26
CA ALA A 202 -8.97 -9.20 -18.14
C ALA A 202 -9.05 -8.56 -19.54
N ALA A 203 -9.17 -7.24 -19.64
CA ALA A 203 -9.18 -6.53 -20.93
C ALA A 203 -7.85 -6.63 -21.69
N ILE A 204 -6.72 -6.61 -20.96
CA ILE A 204 -5.38 -6.80 -21.55
C ILE A 204 -5.20 -8.24 -22.06
N SER A 205 -5.58 -9.23 -21.25
CA SER A 205 -5.47 -10.64 -21.65
C SER A 205 -6.41 -11.02 -22.81
N ALA A 206 -7.56 -10.36 -22.93
CA ALA A 206 -8.47 -10.48 -24.08
C ALA A 206 -7.96 -9.76 -25.35
N GLY A 207 -6.82 -9.05 -25.28
CA GLY A 207 -6.24 -8.32 -26.41
C GLY A 207 -6.95 -7.00 -26.76
N GLN A 208 -7.87 -6.53 -25.92
CA GLN A 208 -8.59 -5.27 -26.14
C GLN A 208 -7.72 -4.04 -25.84
N ILE A 209 -6.68 -4.21 -25.02
CA ILE A 209 -5.73 -3.15 -24.66
C ILE A 209 -4.33 -3.63 -25.05
N LYS A 210 -3.81 -3.08 -26.16
CA LYS A 210 -2.43 -3.27 -26.59
C LYS A 210 -1.65 -1.98 -26.34
N PHE A 211 -0.59 -2.08 -25.54
CA PHE A 211 0.31 -0.95 -25.31
C PHE A 211 1.31 -0.85 -26.46
N ASP A 212 1.47 0.36 -26.99
CA ASP A 212 2.45 0.62 -28.04
C ASP A 212 3.87 0.38 -27.52
N THR A 213 4.61 -0.45 -28.24
CA THR A 213 6.02 -0.72 -27.96
C THR A 213 6.91 0.25 -28.73
N LYS A 214 8.08 0.57 -28.17
CA LYS A 214 9.08 1.38 -28.88
C LYS A 214 9.46 0.68 -30.20
N PRO A 215 9.66 1.41 -31.32
CA PRO A 215 10.00 0.79 -32.59
C PRO A 215 11.33 0.03 -32.48
N VAL A 216 11.36 -1.14 -33.12
CA VAL A 216 12.49 -2.07 -33.23
C VAL A 216 12.48 -2.65 -34.64
N THR A 217 13.65 -3.04 -35.14
CA THR A 217 13.81 -3.68 -36.46
C THR A 217 14.41 -5.07 -36.33
N THR A 218 14.31 -5.86 -37.41
CA THR A 218 14.94 -7.18 -37.54
C THR A 218 15.98 -7.20 -38.67
N GLU A 219 16.25 -6.06 -39.31
CA GLU A 219 17.16 -5.93 -40.45
C GLU A 219 18.63 -6.19 -40.06
N GLY A 220 19.00 -5.91 -38.81
CA GLY A 220 20.36 -6.11 -38.30
C GLY A 220 20.66 -7.52 -37.79
N CYS A 221 19.73 -8.48 -37.90
CA CYS A 221 19.91 -9.82 -37.35
C CYS A 221 20.76 -10.73 -38.27
N THR A 222 21.86 -11.25 -37.73
CA THR A 222 22.83 -12.10 -38.46
C THR A 222 22.56 -13.60 -38.40
N TYR A 223 21.56 -14.04 -37.63
CA TYR A 223 21.18 -15.44 -37.45
C TYR A 223 19.88 -15.78 -38.19
N SER A 224 19.67 -17.07 -38.51
CA SER A 224 18.44 -17.54 -39.12
C SER A 224 17.30 -17.59 -38.11
N PHE A 225 16.18 -16.96 -38.43
CA PHE A 225 14.94 -17.02 -37.64
C PHE A 225 13.75 -17.23 -38.58
N PRO A 226 12.63 -17.79 -38.08
CA PRO A 226 11.41 -17.87 -38.88
C PRO A 226 10.97 -16.45 -39.24
N GLN A 227 11.16 -16.08 -40.50
CA GLN A 227 10.63 -14.85 -41.07
C GLN A 227 9.10 -14.96 -40.94
N VAL A 228 8.48 -14.08 -40.16
CA VAL A 228 7.05 -13.86 -40.32
C VAL A 228 6.93 -13.15 -41.66
N GLU A 229 6.73 -13.91 -42.73
CA GLU A 229 6.38 -13.37 -44.03
C GLU A 229 5.14 -12.49 -43.80
N ASN A 230 5.33 -11.17 -43.83
CA ASN A 230 4.24 -10.21 -43.94
C ASN A 230 3.66 -10.29 -45.36
N LEU A 231 3.32 -11.51 -45.80
CA LEU A 231 2.53 -11.72 -47.00
C LEU A 231 1.07 -11.48 -46.62
N LEU A 232 0.58 -10.33 -47.08
CA LEU A 232 -0.79 -9.84 -47.04
C LEU A 232 -1.20 -9.10 -45.77
N LEU A 233 -0.77 -7.85 -45.64
CA LEU A 233 -1.65 -6.77 -45.17
C LEU A 233 -1.04 -5.39 -45.48
N SER A 234 -0.99 -5.04 -46.77
CA SER A 234 -1.14 -3.65 -47.19
C SER A 234 -2.57 -3.21 -46.90
N VAL A 235 -2.91 -3.02 -45.62
CA VAL A 235 -4.10 -2.27 -45.22
C VAL A 235 -3.61 -0.93 -44.69
N PRO A 236 -4.12 0.20 -45.22
CA PRO A 236 -3.82 1.52 -44.70
C PRO A 236 -4.14 1.60 -43.19
N PRO A 237 -3.50 2.49 -42.42
CA PRO A 237 -3.68 2.52 -40.96
C PRO A 237 -5.09 2.89 -40.46
N ASP A 238 -6.05 3.21 -41.34
CA ASP A 238 -7.26 3.95 -40.96
C ASP A 238 -8.60 3.22 -41.24
N SER A 239 -8.62 1.90 -41.34
CA SER A 239 -9.88 1.18 -41.61
C SER A 239 -10.03 -0.16 -40.90
N PHE A 240 -9.77 -0.19 -39.58
CA PHE A 240 -10.53 -1.08 -38.70
C PHE A 240 -11.59 -0.24 -38.00
N SER A 241 -12.83 -0.43 -38.43
CA SER A 241 -14.04 0.07 -37.79
C SER A 241 -13.96 -0.20 -36.29
N ASN A 242 -13.85 0.86 -35.48
CA ASN A 242 -14.03 0.87 -34.03
C ASN A 242 -15.50 0.53 -33.67
N ASN A 243 -15.92 -0.69 -34.00
CA ASN A 243 -17.19 -1.28 -33.56
C ASN A 243 -16.97 -2.33 -32.46
N GLY A 244 -15.82 -2.32 -31.80
CA GLY A 244 -15.67 -2.88 -30.47
C GLY A 244 -15.83 -1.73 -29.48
N GLU A 245 -16.74 -1.86 -28.51
CA GLU A 245 -16.90 -0.90 -27.43
C GLU A 245 -15.52 -0.49 -26.89
N GLU A 246 -15.16 0.79 -27.02
CA GLU A 246 -13.88 1.26 -26.50
C GLU A 246 -13.81 0.91 -25.01
N PRO A 247 -12.74 0.23 -24.54
CA PRO A 247 -12.58 -0.07 -23.14
C PRO A 247 -12.68 1.23 -22.34
N TRP A 248 -13.44 1.16 -21.24
CA TRP A 248 -13.69 2.30 -20.37
C TRP A 248 -12.37 3.01 -20.04
N ALA A 249 -12.34 4.35 -20.11
CA ALA A 249 -11.11 5.14 -20.05
C ALA A 249 -10.26 4.86 -18.80
N LEU A 250 -10.88 4.41 -17.71
CA LEU A 250 -10.20 4.04 -16.47
C LEU A 250 -9.35 2.77 -16.59
N TYR A 251 -9.62 1.87 -17.53
CA TYR A 251 -8.78 0.69 -17.80
C TYR A 251 -7.48 1.04 -18.55
N ARG A 252 -7.42 2.23 -19.17
CA ARG A 252 -6.20 2.77 -19.80
C ARG A 252 -5.29 3.49 -18.80
N LEU A 253 -5.71 3.65 -17.54
CA LEU A 253 -4.88 4.26 -16.51
C LEU A 253 -3.61 3.44 -16.31
N SER A 254 -2.45 4.10 -16.28
CA SER A 254 -1.19 3.41 -16.03
C SER A 254 -1.23 2.69 -14.68
N TYR A 255 -0.82 1.42 -14.66
CA TYR A 255 -0.77 0.59 -13.45
C TYR A 255 0.08 1.21 -12.32
N LEU A 256 0.99 2.15 -12.64
CA LEU A 256 1.76 2.91 -11.66
C LEU A 256 0.89 3.84 -10.80
N TRP A 257 -0.26 4.29 -11.32
CA TRP A 257 -1.20 5.17 -10.62
C TRP A 257 -2.23 4.39 -9.78
N TYR A 258 -2.23 3.06 -9.84
CA TYR A 258 -3.24 2.25 -9.15
C TYR A 258 -3.14 2.40 -7.63
N THR A 259 -1.94 2.41 -7.07
CA THR A 259 -1.76 2.58 -5.61
C THR A 259 -2.30 3.94 -5.13
N MET A 260 -2.02 5.01 -5.88
CA MET A 260 -2.52 6.35 -5.55
C MET A 260 -4.05 6.42 -5.67
N THR A 261 -4.60 5.85 -6.75
CA THR A 261 -6.05 5.81 -6.98
C THR A 261 -6.77 5.05 -5.86
N GLY A 262 -6.25 3.89 -5.48
CA GLY A 262 -6.80 3.10 -4.38
C GLY A 262 -6.76 3.85 -3.04
N ALA A 263 -5.66 4.54 -2.76
CA ALA A 263 -5.54 5.36 -1.56
C ALA A 263 -6.54 6.52 -1.55
N LEU A 264 -6.71 7.23 -2.68
CA LEU A 264 -7.65 8.34 -2.81
C LEU A 264 -9.10 7.88 -2.60
N VAL A 265 -9.50 6.79 -3.26
CA VAL A 265 -10.86 6.23 -3.11
C VAL A 265 -11.12 5.85 -1.65
N THR A 266 -10.17 5.16 -1.00
CA THR A 266 -10.28 4.82 0.42
C THR A 266 -10.45 6.06 1.29
N VAL A 267 -9.61 7.09 1.10
CA VAL A 267 -9.67 8.32 1.90
C VAL A 267 -10.98 9.07 1.69
N ILE A 268 -11.45 9.20 0.44
CA ILE A 268 -12.70 9.90 0.11
C ILE A 268 -13.90 9.20 0.75
N VAL A 269 -14.01 7.87 0.60
CA VAL A 269 -15.11 7.10 1.19
C VAL A 269 -15.05 7.17 2.72
N SER A 270 -13.86 7.05 3.31
CA SER A 270 -13.69 7.16 4.76
C SER A 270 -14.10 8.52 5.31
N LEU A 271 -13.79 9.61 4.60
CA LEU A 271 -14.21 10.95 4.99
C LEU A 271 -15.73 11.10 4.92
N ILE A 272 -16.37 10.66 3.84
CA ILE A 272 -17.84 10.72 3.69
C ILE A 272 -18.53 9.96 4.82
N VAL A 273 -18.09 8.73 5.09
CA VAL A 273 -18.67 7.89 6.15
C VAL A 273 -18.45 8.50 7.53
N THR A 274 -17.28 9.10 7.76
CA THR A 274 -16.96 9.80 9.02
C THR A 274 -17.85 11.02 9.22
N LEU A 275 -18.12 11.81 8.17
CA LEU A 275 -19.03 12.96 8.25
C LEU A 275 -20.46 12.56 8.62
N ILE A 276 -20.91 11.39 8.13
CA ILE A 276 -22.24 10.86 8.45
C ILE A 276 -22.27 10.23 9.84
N THR A 277 -21.19 9.55 10.23
CA THR A 277 -21.10 8.77 11.47
C THR A 277 -20.33 9.58 12.51
N SER A 278 -20.88 10.72 12.95
CA SER A 278 -20.26 11.56 13.98
C SER A 278 -19.96 10.74 15.24
N GLU A 279 -18.68 10.67 15.65
CA GLU A 279 -18.23 9.97 16.86
C GLU A 279 -17.17 10.85 17.55
N ASP A 280 -17.18 10.89 18.88
CA ASP A 280 -16.37 11.83 19.67
C ASP A 280 -14.86 11.55 19.57
N VAL A 281 -14.10 12.59 19.22
CA VAL A 281 -12.63 12.62 19.08
C VAL A 281 -11.90 12.43 20.43
N GLU A 282 -12.63 12.36 21.54
CA GLU A 282 -12.09 12.36 22.91
C GLU A 282 -11.25 11.11 23.26
N LYS A 283 -11.36 10.01 22.51
CA LYS A 283 -10.65 8.74 22.80
C LYS A 283 -9.31 8.56 22.08
N LEU A 284 -8.84 9.54 21.31
CA LEU A 284 -7.63 9.38 20.50
C LEU A 284 -6.33 9.58 21.31
N ASP A 285 -5.46 8.56 21.34
CA ASP A 285 -4.12 8.69 21.94
C ASP A 285 -3.25 9.63 21.08
N PRO A 286 -2.77 10.78 21.62
CA PRO A 286 -1.97 11.75 20.89
C PRO A 286 -0.61 11.23 20.39
N MET A 287 -0.15 10.05 20.82
CA MET A 287 1.09 9.42 20.33
C MET A 287 0.93 8.67 19.00
N LEU A 288 -0.30 8.35 18.58
CA LEU A 288 -0.58 7.69 17.30
C LEU A 288 -0.60 8.66 16.11
N VAL A 289 -0.80 9.95 16.38
CA VAL A 289 -0.95 11.00 15.37
C VAL A 289 0.41 11.64 15.05
N ALA A 290 0.58 12.09 13.82
CA ALA A 290 1.83 12.71 13.37
C ALA A 290 2.23 13.93 14.25
N PRO A 291 3.54 14.18 14.47
CA PRO A 291 4.02 15.20 15.42
C PRO A 291 3.51 16.61 15.15
N PHE A 292 3.30 16.96 13.88
CA PHE A 292 2.79 18.28 13.48
C PHE A 292 1.29 18.43 13.77
N VAL A 293 0.50 17.36 13.59
CA VAL A 293 -0.94 17.35 13.92
C VAL A 293 -1.15 17.40 15.43
N ARG A 294 -0.24 16.81 16.22
CA ARG A 294 -0.29 16.86 17.70
C ARG A 294 -0.31 18.28 18.25
N LYS A 295 0.32 19.25 17.57
CA LYS A 295 0.29 20.67 17.97
C LYS A 295 -1.11 21.25 17.85
N TYR A 296 -1.83 20.92 16.78
CA TYR A 296 -3.22 21.33 16.56
C TYR A 296 -4.17 20.66 17.56
N LEU A 297 -3.98 19.36 17.84
CA LEU A 297 -4.81 18.64 18.81
C LEU A 297 -4.65 19.19 20.25
N LYS A 298 -3.42 19.48 20.68
CA LYS A 298 -3.16 20.11 21.99
C LYS A 298 -3.74 21.52 22.08
N SER A 299 -3.69 22.30 21.00
CA SER A 299 -4.30 23.64 20.96
C SER A 299 -5.82 23.57 21.05
N SER A 300 -6.44 22.62 20.35
CA SER A 300 -7.89 22.39 20.40
C SER A 300 -8.34 21.95 21.79
N LYS A 301 -7.62 21.02 22.42
CA LYS A 301 -7.94 20.56 23.79
C LYS A 301 -7.79 21.69 24.82
N LYS A 302 -6.72 22.49 24.71
CA LYS A 302 -6.51 23.66 25.59
C LYS A 302 -7.62 24.70 25.45
N ASN A 303 -8.11 24.95 24.23
CA ASN A 303 -9.20 25.88 23.99
C ASN A 303 -10.55 25.33 24.52
N ALA A 304 -10.84 24.05 24.29
CA ALA A 304 -12.04 23.39 24.81
C ALA A 304 -12.08 23.35 26.35
N ASP A 305 -10.95 23.06 27.00
CA ASP A 305 -10.83 23.08 28.46
C ASP A 305 -11.02 24.50 29.01
N ALA A 306 -10.53 25.53 28.30
CA ALA A 306 -10.71 26.93 28.68
C ALA A 306 -12.17 27.39 28.53
N GLU A 307 -12.85 27.03 27.45
CA GLU A 307 -14.29 27.32 27.27
C GLU A 307 -15.15 26.61 28.31
N LEU A 308 -14.85 25.33 28.62
CA LEU A 308 -15.58 24.59 29.65
C LEU A 308 -15.37 25.19 31.06
N GLN A 309 -14.17 25.70 31.35
CA GLN A 309 -13.92 26.44 32.59
C GLN A 309 -14.70 27.76 32.63
N GLN A 310 -14.74 28.52 31.54
CA GLN A 310 -15.52 29.77 31.47
C GLN A 310 -17.03 29.51 31.62
N LEU A 311 -17.57 28.47 31.00
CA LEU A 311 -18.97 28.04 31.16
C LEU A 311 -19.30 27.60 32.59
N LYS A 312 -18.38 26.91 33.28
CA LYS A 312 -18.55 26.54 34.69
C LYS A 312 -18.56 27.76 35.60
N VAL A 313 -17.67 28.73 35.36
CA VAL A 313 -17.62 29.99 36.12
C VAL A 313 -18.88 30.83 35.86
N ALA A 314 -19.34 30.92 34.62
CA ALA A 314 -20.57 31.63 34.27
C ALA A 314 -21.81 31.01 34.96
N LYS A 315 -21.95 29.67 34.92
CA LYS A 315 -23.05 28.97 35.62
C LYS A 315 -22.96 29.07 37.14
N SER A 316 -21.75 29.15 37.70
CA SER A 316 -21.55 29.36 39.14
C SER A 316 -22.00 30.76 39.54
N ASN A 317 -21.62 31.79 38.77
CA ASN A 317 -22.01 33.17 39.03
C ASN A 317 -23.51 33.39 38.84
N GLU A 318 -24.13 32.74 37.85
CA GLU A 318 -25.58 32.78 37.63
C GLU A 318 -26.34 32.15 38.80
N LYS A 319 -25.89 31.00 39.33
CA LYS A 319 -26.48 30.40 40.54
C LYS A 319 -26.35 31.30 41.77
N VAL A 320 -25.21 31.97 41.94
CA VAL A 320 -25.00 32.93 43.04
C VAL A 320 -25.93 34.14 42.89
N ALA A 321 -26.10 34.68 41.69
CA ALA A 321 -27.03 35.79 41.44
C ALA A 321 -28.49 35.40 41.72
N THR A 322 -28.92 34.21 41.31
CA THR A 322 -30.29 33.71 41.57
C THR A 322 -30.52 33.42 43.06
N CYS A 323 -29.48 33.02 43.80
CA CYS A 323 -29.56 32.89 45.26
C CYS A 323 -29.74 34.24 45.95
N ILE A 324 -29.01 35.29 45.53
CA ILE A 324 -29.10 36.63 46.10
C ILE A 324 -30.49 37.24 45.83
N ILE A 325 -31.02 37.08 44.62
CA ILE A 325 -32.37 37.57 44.27
C ILE A 325 -33.46 36.87 45.10
N ASN A 326 -33.31 35.56 45.34
CA ASN A 326 -34.23 34.82 46.22
C ASN A 326 -34.05 35.15 47.71
N GLU A 327 -32.89 35.65 48.12
CA GLU A 327 -32.64 36.16 49.48
C GLU A 327 -33.29 37.54 49.67
N ASP A 328 -33.24 38.42 48.66
CA ASP A 328 -33.92 39.71 48.69
C ASP A 328 -35.45 39.57 48.66
N ASP A 329 -36.00 38.60 47.93
CA ASP A 329 -37.43 38.27 47.99
C ASP A 329 -37.84 37.59 49.30
N LYS A 330 -36.93 36.86 49.97
CA LYS A 330 -37.16 36.29 51.31
C LYS A 330 -37.04 37.30 52.44
N LEU A 331 -36.46 38.47 52.22
CA LEU A 331 -36.43 39.56 53.19
C LEU A 331 -37.77 40.33 53.28
N LEU A 332 -38.76 39.95 52.46
CA LEU A 332 -40.15 40.44 52.51
C LEU A 332 -41.16 39.42 53.07
N SER A 333 -40.72 38.25 53.53
CA SER A 333 -41.60 37.27 54.20
C SER A 333 -40.84 36.43 55.23
N GLU A 334 -41.27 36.55 56.47
CA GLU A 334 -40.73 35.92 57.69
C GLU A 334 -40.32 34.43 57.58
N GLU A 335 -39.27 34.11 58.36
CA GLU A 335 -38.91 32.84 59.00
C GLU A 335 -38.83 31.55 58.14
N THR A 336 -37.61 31.03 57.88
CA THR A 336 -37.08 29.80 58.52
C THR A 336 -35.69 29.38 57.99
N SER A 337 -34.85 28.99 58.94
CA SER A 337 -33.52 28.36 58.91
C SER A 337 -33.06 27.63 57.64
N CYS A 338 -31.86 27.99 57.15
CA CYS A 338 -30.96 27.06 56.50
C CYS A 338 -29.54 27.25 57.06
N SER A 339 -29.16 26.40 58.02
CA SER A 339 -27.78 26.19 58.45
C SER A 339 -27.10 25.24 57.47
N GLN A 340 -26.00 25.66 56.87
CA GLN A 340 -24.96 24.74 56.43
C GLN A 340 -23.59 25.40 56.58
N HIS A 341 -23.01 25.13 57.74
CA HIS A 341 -21.63 25.40 58.12
C HIS A 341 -20.67 24.46 57.37
N ASP A 342 -19.50 25.02 57.09
CA ASP A 342 -18.24 24.42 56.60
C ASP A 342 -17.94 22.96 56.96
N VAL A 343 -17.38 22.20 55.99
CA VAL A 343 -16.45 21.08 56.26
C VAL A 343 -15.26 21.12 55.27
N ILE A 344 -14.25 21.90 55.66
CA ILE A 344 -12.80 21.59 55.83
C ILE A 344 -12.18 20.37 55.08
N ASN A 345 -11.06 20.68 54.41
CA ASN A 345 -9.81 19.90 54.13
C ASN A 345 -9.80 18.35 54.24
N LYS A 346 -9.43 17.69 53.14
CA LYS A 346 -8.26 16.78 53.07
C LYS A 346 -7.82 16.50 51.63
#